data_AF-A0A2H6ICH7-F1
#
_entry.id   AF-A0A2H6ICH7-F1
#
_cell.length_a   1.000
_cell.length_b   1.000
_cell.length_c   1.000
_cell.angle_alpha   90.00
_cell.angle_beta   90.00
_cell.angle_gamma   90.00
#
_symmetry.space_group_name_H-M   'P 1'
#
loop_
_entity.id
_entity.type
_entity.pdbx_description
1 polymer ?
#
loop_
_entity_poly.entity_id
_entity_poly.type
_entity_poly.pdbx_seq_one_letter_code
_entity_poly.pdbx_strand_id
1 'polypeptide(L)'
;MGFKVIHEKRPSYSGGAMAAIILLSIILIGIAIVFAYLLISGKGNDYITGTLISLEFLIAGIEVVIFSRYFIPFREVSEDREEELLW
;
A
#
# COMPACT_ATOMS: atom_id res chain seq x y z
N MET A 1 4.95 -24.57 -20.58
CA MET A 1 4.29 -23.65 -19.63
C MET A 1 3.72 -22.46 -20.38
N GLY A 2 2.39 -22.41 -20.53
CA GLY A 2 1.69 -21.29 -21.16
C GLY A 2 0.66 -20.74 -20.18
N PHE A 3 0.71 -19.43 -19.90
CA PHE A 3 -0.30 -18.76 -19.08
C PHE A 3 -1.45 -18.30 -19.97
N LYS A 4 -2.68 -18.76 -19.70
CA LYS A 4 -3.87 -18.28 -20.39
C LYS A 4 -4.46 -17.11 -19.61
N VAL A 5 -4.49 -15.93 -20.22
CA VAL A 5 -5.04 -14.72 -19.61
C VAL A 5 -6.55 -14.77 -19.75
N ILE A 6 -7.28 -14.91 -18.63
CA ILE A 6 -8.73 -15.11 -18.65
C ILE A 6 -9.44 -13.76 -18.84
N HIS A 7 -9.01 -12.72 -18.12
CA HIS A 7 -9.57 -11.37 -18.20
C HIS A 7 -8.51 -10.33 -17.82
N GLU A 8 -8.46 -9.22 -18.56
CA GLU A 8 -7.66 -8.05 -18.22
C GLU A 8 -8.62 -6.94 -17.78
N LYS A 9 -8.81 -6.79 -16.47
CA LYS A 9 -9.64 -5.71 -15.94
C LYS A 9 -8.82 -4.43 -15.94
N ARG A 10 -9.11 -3.52 -16.89
CA ARG A 10 -8.42 -2.23 -16.95
C ARG A 10 -8.57 -1.49 -15.63
N PRO A 11 -7.49 -0.90 -15.08
CA PRO A 11 -7.55 -0.12 -13.86
C PRO A 11 -8.52 1.05 -14.08
N SER A 12 -9.49 1.18 -13.18
CA SER A 12 -10.37 2.34 -13.17
C SER A 12 -9.64 3.45 -12.44
N TYR A 13 -8.86 4.24 -13.17
CA TYR A 13 -8.18 5.43 -12.65
C TYR A 13 -9.21 6.39 -12.04
N SER A 14 -9.38 6.31 -10.72
CA SER A 14 -10.31 7.15 -9.97
C SER A 14 -9.59 8.40 -9.50
N GLY A 15 -10.06 9.57 -9.94
CA GLY A 15 -9.53 10.85 -9.47
C GLY A 15 -9.64 11.00 -7.94
N GLY A 16 -10.69 10.45 -7.34
CA GLY A 16 -10.84 10.40 -5.88
C GLY A 16 -9.78 9.54 -5.19
N ALA A 17 -9.44 8.38 -5.76
CA ALA A 17 -8.37 7.54 -5.23
C ALA A 17 -7.00 8.23 -5.34
N MET A 18 -6.76 8.96 -6.43
CA MET A 18 -5.54 9.73 -6.62
C MET A 18 -5.42 10.87 -5.59
N ALA A 19 -6.50 11.62 -5.36
CA ALA A 19 -6.53 12.65 -4.33
C ALA A 19 -6.32 12.08 -2.91
N ALA A 20 -6.91 10.92 -2.62
CA ALA A 20 -6.73 10.23 -1.35
C ALA A 20 -5.26 9.83 -1.12
N ILE A 21 -4.60 9.24 -2.13
CA ILE A 21 -3.17 8.89 -2.04
C ILE A 21 -2.33 10.14 -1.79
N ILE A 22 -2.52 11.21 -2.56
CA ILE A 22 -1.76 12.45 -2.37
C ILE A 22 -1.93 13.00 -0.95
N LEU A 23 -3.17 13.01 -0.44
CA LEU A 23 -3.47 13.48 0.92
C LEU A 23 -2.78 12.61 1.98
N LEU A 24 -2.89 11.28 1.86
CA LEU A 24 -2.26 10.34 2.79
C LEU A 24 -0.73 10.46 2.76
N SER A 25 -0.13 10.67 1.59
CA SER A 25 1.31 10.86 1.43
C SER A 25 1.81 12.13 2.12
N ILE A 26 1.04 13.22 2.05
CA ILE A 26 1.35 14.46 2.79
C ILE A 26 1.29 14.21 4.30
N ILE A 27 0.27 13.46 4.77
CA ILE A 27 0.13 13.12 6.18
C ILE A 27 1.31 12.26 6.65
N LEU A 28 1.74 11.26 5.87
CA LEU A 28 2.92 10.43 6.17
C LEU A 28 4.18 11.28 6.35
N ILE A 29 4.44 12.22 5.43
CA ILE A 29 5.58 13.14 5.54
C ILE A 29 5.46 13.98 6.82
N GLY A 30 4.27 14.47 7.15
CA GLY A 30 4.02 15.23 8.37
C GLY A 30 4.33 14.42 9.64
N ILE A 31 3.87 13.16 9.69
CA ILE A 31 4.15 12.26 10.83
C ILE A 31 5.65 11.99 10.94
N ALA A 32 6.33 11.72 9.82
CA ALA A 32 7.77 11.45 9.81
C ALA A 32 8.59 12.65 10.33
N ILE A 33 8.20 13.88 9.96
CA ILE A 33 8.83 15.11 10.46
C ILE A 33 8.63 15.24 11.97
N VAL A 34 7.39 15.04 12.46
CA VAL A 34 7.08 15.12 13.89
C VAL A 34 7.85 14.05 14.67
N PHE A 35 7.89 12.82 14.15
CA PHE A 35 8.62 11.72 14.73
C PHE A 35 10.12 12.01 14.83
N ALA A 36 10.74 12.47 13.73
CA ALA A 36 12.15 12.86 13.71
C ALA A 36 12.43 14.01 14.68
N TYR A 37 11.55 15.02 14.75
CA TYR A 37 11.68 16.12 15.71
C TYR A 37 11.66 15.61 17.16
N LEU A 38 10.73 14.73 17.51
CA LEU A 38 10.62 14.17 18.85
C LEU A 38 11.85 13.36 19.25
N LEU A 39 12.41 12.59 18.31
CA LEU A 39 13.66 11.86 18.52
C LEU A 39 14.85 12.80 18.73
N ILE A 40 15.06 13.77 17.83
CA ILE A 40 16.21 14.67 17.88
C ILE A 40 16.15 15.59 19.10
N SER A 41 14.96 16.08 19.45
CA SER A 41 14.78 16.99 20.59
C SER A 41 14.84 16.29 21.95
N GLY A 42 14.85 14.95 21.99
CA GLY A 42 14.77 14.17 23.23
C GLY A 42 13.43 14.34 23.98
N LYS A 43 12.41 14.91 23.33
CA LYS A 43 11.08 15.13 23.92
C LYS A 43 10.10 13.99 23.63
N GLY A 44 10.48 13.06 22.74
CA GLY A 44 9.69 11.86 22.46
C GLY A 44 9.70 10.90 23.65
N ASN A 45 8.53 10.34 23.98
CA ASN A 45 8.43 9.15 24.83
C ASN A 45 8.04 7.94 23.99
N ASP A 46 8.35 6.74 24.48
CA ASP A 46 8.18 5.47 23.75
C ASP A 46 6.73 5.21 23.32
N TYR A 47 5.77 5.64 24.13
CA TYR A 47 4.36 5.49 23.80
C TYR A 47 3.96 6.35 22.60
N ILE A 48 4.37 7.63 22.58
CA ILE A 48 4.09 8.56 21.49
C ILE A 48 4.83 8.13 20.22
N THR A 49 6.14 7.85 20.31
CA THR A 49 6.94 7.43 19.16
C THR A 49 6.46 6.10 18.58
N GLY A 50 6.12 5.13 19.44
CA GLY A 50 5.52 3.86 19.01
C GLY A 50 4.16 4.03 18.34
N THR A 51 3.32 4.96 18.84
CA THR A 51 2.03 5.29 18.21
C THR A 51 2.21 5.92 16.84
N LEU A 52 3.15 6.87 16.70
CA LEU A 52 3.45 7.53 15.42
C LEU A 52 3.95 6.53 14.37
N ILE A 53 4.90 5.65 14.74
CA ILE A 53 5.39 4.57 13.85
C ILE A 53 4.23 3.67 13.41
N SER A 54 3.38 3.25 14.35
CA SER A 54 2.26 2.35 14.04
C SER A 54 1.27 3.01 13.08
N LEU A 55 1.01 4.30 13.25
CA LEU A 55 0.17 5.09 12.35
C LEU A 55 0.79 5.23 10.95
N GLU A 56 2.10 5.44 10.84
CA GLU A 56 2.79 5.49 9.54
C GLU A 56 2.59 4.19 8.76
N PHE A 57 2.85 3.04 9.39
CA PHE A 57 2.68 1.75 8.73
C PHE A 57 1.23 1.47 8.36
N LEU A 58 0.27 1.87 9.20
CA LEU A 58 -1.15 1.72 8.90
C LEU A 58 -1.54 2.55 7.65
N ILE A 59 -1.15 3.82 7.61
CA ILE A 59 -1.46 4.71 6.50
C ILE A 59 -0.78 4.22 5.21
N ALA A 60 0.50 3.86 5.28
CA ALA A 60 1.23 3.29 4.15
C ALA A 60 0.57 2.01 3.62
N GLY A 61 0.11 1.13 4.51
CA GLY A 61 -0.64 -0.07 4.13
C GLY A 61 -1.95 0.26 3.40
N ILE A 62 -2.70 1.26 3.87
CA ILE A 62 -3.92 1.75 3.19
C ILE A 62 -3.59 2.30 1.80
N GLU A 63 -2.53 3.09 1.66
CA GLU A 63 -2.08 3.61 0.36
C GLU A 63 -1.77 2.48 -0.62
N VAL A 64 -1.02 1.46 -0.20
CA VAL A 64 -0.70 0.28 -1.02
C VAL A 64 -1.98 -0.43 -1.47
N VAL A 65 -2.95 -0.61 -0.57
CA VAL A 65 -4.24 -1.24 -0.92
C VAL A 65 -5.01 -0.40 -1.93
N ILE A 66 -5.11 0.93 -1.73
CA ILE A 66 -5.79 1.82 -2.68
C ILE A 66 -5.08 1.82 -4.03
N PHE A 67 -3.75 1.94 -4.02
CA PHE A 67 -2.94 1.94 -5.23
C PHE A 67 -3.13 0.64 -6.02
N SER A 68 -3.00 -0.51 -5.35
CA SER A 68 -3.17 -1.83 -5.97
C SER A 68 -4.57 -2.03 -6.57
N ARG A 69 -5.60 -1.50 -5.92
CA ARG A 69 -6.99 -1.67 -6.37
C ARG A 69 -7.36 -0.78 -7.56
N TYR A 70 -6.83 0.44 -7.63
CA TYR A 70 -7.27 1.44 -8.61
C TYR A 70 -6.29 1.68 -9.75
N PHE A 71 -5.00 1.39 -9.56
CA PHE A 71 -3.94 1.77 -10.51
C PHE A 71 -3.16 0.57 -11.07
N ILE A 72 -3.15 -0.57 -10.38
CA ILE A 72 -2.53 -1.79 -10.90
C ILE A 72 -3.58 -2.58 -11.69
N PRO A 73 -3.35 -2.90 -12.97
CA PRO A 73 -4.19 -3.85 -13.69
C PRO A 73 -4.07 -5.21 -13.00
N PHE A 74 -5.14 -5.67 -12.36
CA PHE A 74 -5.23 -7.05 -11.90
C PHE A 74 -5.38 -7.95 -13.12
N ARG A 75 -4.34 -8.72 -13.41
CA ARG A 75 -4.38 -9.77 -14.43
C ARG A 75 -4.76 -11.06 -13.73
N GLU A 76 -6.00 -11.49 -13.89
CA GLU A 76 -6.38 -12.85 -13.49
C GLU A 76 -5.72 -13.82 -14.47
N VAL A 77 -4.70 -14.51 -13.97
CA VAL A 77 -4.01 -15.57 -14.69
C VAL A 77 -4.41 -16.88 -14.04
N SER A 78 -5.12 -17.74 -14.78
CA SER A 78 -5.15 -19.16 -14.41
C SER A 78 -3.79 -19.72 -14.77
N GLU A 79 -3.01 -20.09 -13.77
CA GLU A 79 -1.91 -21.01 -14.00
C GLU A 79 -2.54 -22.34 -14.42
N ASP A 80 -2.29 -22.73 -15.67
CA ASP A 80 -2.79 -23.98 -16.24
C ASP A 80 -2.00 -25.10 -15.56
N ARG A 81 -2.47 -25.57 -14.39
CA ARG A 81 -2.00 -26.80 -13.77
C ARG A 81 -2.62 -27.99 -14.53
N GLU A 82 -2.31 -28.11 -15.82
CA GLU A 82 -2.60 -29.34 -16.59
C GLU A 82 -1.70 -30.49 -16.15
N GLU A 83 -0.62 -30.21 -15.43
CA GLU A 83 0.17 -31.24 -14.77
C GLU A 83 -0.39 -31.43 -13.36
N GLU A 84 -1.30 -32.39 -13.24
CA GLU A 84 -1.61 -33.08 -11.99
C GLU A 84 -0.28 -33.32 -11.25
N LEU A 85 -0.12 -32.65 -10.12
CA LEU A 85 0.91 -33.00 -9.14
C LEU A 85 0.64 -34.44 -8.74
N LEU A 86 1.31 -35.36 -9.42
CA LEU A 86 1.64 -36.65 -8.85
C LEU A 86 2.35 -36.34 -7.52
N TRP A 87 1.70 -36.71 -6.42
CA TRP A 87 2.32 -37.33 -5.26
C TRP A 87 3.80 -37.71 -5.46
#